data_AF-A0A3D2IF23-F1
#
_entry.id   AF-A0A3D2IF23-F1
#
_cell.length_a   1.000
_cell.length_b   1.000
_cell.length_c   1.000
_cell.angle_alpha   90.00
_cell.angle_beta   90.00
_cell.angle_gamma   90.00
#
_symmetry.space_group_name_H-M   'P 1'
#
loop_
_entity.id
_entity.type
_entity.pdbx_description
1 polymer ?
#
loop_
_entity_poly.entity_id
_entity_poly.type
_entity_poly.pdbx_seq_one_letter_code
_entity_poly.pdbx_strand_id
1 'polypeptide(L)'
;MKSYQPDFIKPSVFDSNTISSWFTKRGESVQDNFKIRGLNLGFNTEENEEVVKGNRNFLANSISTPISDIAFADQVHGNEIIEVEKGGIYEHIDGFITTKKGLALAIQVADCAAVLFADSKAGV
;
A
#
# COMPACT_ATOMS: atom_id res chain seq x y z
N MET A 1 13.86 17.07 -14.67
CA MET A 1 12.80 16.04 -14.54
C MET A 1 11.84 16.51 -13.47
N LYS A 2 10.53 16.65 -13.77
CA LYS A 2 9.55 16.91 -12.70
C LYS A 2 9.54 15.69 -11.78
N SER A 3 9.88 15.88 -10.51
CA SER A 3 9.74 14.84 -9.49
C SER A 3 8.25 14.64 -9.25
N TYR A 4 7.67 13.63 -9.90
CA TYR A 4 6.33 13.19 -9.55
C TYR A 4 6.41 12.49 -8.19
N GLN A 5 5.52 12.86 -7.27
CA GLN A 5 5.32 12.21 -5.99
C GLN A 5 3.89 11.66 -5.98
N PRO A 6 3.62 10.50 -5.36
CA PRO A 6 2.26 10.06 -5.14
C PRO A 6 1.51 11.09 -4.29
N ASP A 7 0.27 11.38 -4.68
CA ASP A 7 -0.62 12.13 -3.81
C ASP A 7 -1.15 11.21 -2.72
N PHE A 8 -1.00 11.64 -1.47
CA PHE A 8 -1.47 10.90 -0.30
C PHE A 8 -2.56 11.67 0.44
N ILE A 9 -3.52 10.93 1.00
CA ILE A 9 -4.34 11.38 2.12
C ILE A 9 -3.71 10.80 3.38
N LYS A 10 -3.37 11.64 4.35
CA LYS A 10 -2.80 11.22 5.64
C LYS A 10 -3.87 11.35 6.73
N PRO A 11 -4.30 10.26 7.36
CA PRO A 11 -5.25 10.33 8.46
C PRO A 11 -4.65 11.11 9.64
N SER A 12 -5.33 12.14 10.12
CA SER A 12 -4.88 12.94 11.27
C SER A 12 -5.15 12.30 12.63
N VAL A 13 -5.83 11.14 12.65
CA VAL A 13 -6.19 10.42 13.87
C VAL A 13 -5.01 9.68 14.51
N PHE A 14 -3.96 9.39 13.73
CA PHE A 14 -2.77 8.67 14.21
C PHE A 14 -1.65 9.65 14.58
N ASP A 15 -0.88 9.30 15.62
CA ASP A 15 0.34 10.04 15.97
C ASP A 15 1.43 9.77 14.93
N SER A 16 1.69 10.77 14.08
CA SER A 16 2.65 10.68 12.98
C SER A 16 4.10 10.50 13.42
N ASN A 17 4.43 10.66 14.71
CA ASN A 17 5.77 10.40 15.21
C ASN A 17 6.04 8.91 15.41
N THR A 18 4.98 8.11 15.57
CA THR A 18 5.08 6.68 15.89
C THR A 18 4.44 5.80 14.81
N ILE A 19 3.38 6.29 14.16
CA ILE A 19 2.61 5.56 13.16
C ILE A 19 2.65 6.35 11.84
N SER A 20 3.22 5.74 10.81
CA SER A 20 3.12 6.28 9.46
C SER A 20 1.95 5.64 8.73
N SER A 21 1.03 6.46 8.19
CA SER A 21 -0.20 5.97 7.57
C SER A 21 -0.63 6.86 6.40
N TRP A 22 -1.16 6.23 5.35
CA TRP A 22 -1.53 6.90 4.12
C TRP A 22 -2.64 6.14 3.38
N PHE A 23 -3.46 6.88 2.65
CA PHE A 23 -4.21 6.37 1.51
C PHE A 23 -3.62 7.00 0.24
N THR A 24 -3.17 6.20 -0.71
CA THR A 24 -2.75 6.70 -2.02
C THR A 24 -3.97 7.17 -2.80
N LYS A 25 -3.85 8.31 -3.49
CA LYS A 25 -4.80 8.65 -4.56
C LYS A 25 -4.36 7.96 -5.84
N ARG A 26 -5.22 7.98 -6.86
CA ARG A 26 -4.93 7.47 -8.20
C ARG A 26 -3.62 8.03 -8.77
N GLY A 27 -3.19 9.23 -8.38
CA GLY A 27 -1.93 9.82 -8.83
C GLY A 27 -1.93 10.08 -10.33
N GLU A 28 -2.76 11.03 -10.78
CA GLU A 28 -2.93 11.39 -12.20
C GLU A 28 -1.63 11.88 -12.89
N SER A 29 -0.61 12.15 -12.09
CA SER A 29 0.71 12.58 -12.52
C SER A 29 1.68 11.42 -12.83
N VAL A 30 1.22 10.16 -12.77
CA VAL A 30 1.99 8.96 -13.11
C VAL A 30 1.67 8.55 -14.56
N GLN A 31 2.64 8.77 -15.45
CA GLN A 31 2.82 8.38 -16.87
C GLN A 31 1.56 8.23 -17.78
N ASP A 32 1.57 8.95 -18.91
CA ASP A 32 0.44 9.04 -19.86
C ASP A 32 0.30 7.88 -20.88
N ASN A 33 1.09 6.81 -20.77
CA ASN A 33 1.11 5.70 -21.75
C ASN A 33 0.76 4.32 -21.16
N PHE A 34 0.10 4.28 -20.00
CA PHE A 34 -0.32 3.06 -19.32
C PHE A 34 -1.75 2.67 -19.72
N LYS A 35 -2.06 1.37 -19.73
CA LYS A 35 -3.45 0.90 -19.98
C LYS A 35 -4.38 1.40 -18.87
N ILE A 36 -3.87 1.44 -17.64
CA ILE A 36 -4.53 2.00 -16.48
C ILE A 36 -3.76 3.24 -16.04
N ARG A 37 -4.31 4.42 -16.36
CA ARG A 37 -3.68 5.70 -16.01
C ARG A 37 -3.55 5.85 -14.49
N GLY A 38 -2.35 6.23 -14.04
CA GLY A 38 -2.03 6.54 -12.65
C GLY A 38 -1.21 5.46 -11.92
N LEU A 39 -1.21 5.54 -10.60
CA LEU A 39 -0.52 4.65 -9.67
C LEU A 39 -1.32 3.35 -9.45
N ASN A 40 -1.41 2.52 -10.49
CA ASN A 40 -1.97 1.18 -10.34
C ASN A 40 -1.00 0.26 -9.58
N LEU A 41 -1.44 -0.31 -8.47
CA LEU A 41 -0.67 -1.19 -7.59
C LEU A 41 -1.15 -2.65 -7.63
N GLY A 42 -2.24 -2.95 -8.34
CA GLY A 42 -2.87 -4.27 -8.38
C GLY A 42 -2.35 -5.14 -9.52
N PHE A 43 -1.93 -6.37 -9.20
CA PHE A 43 -1.53 -7.35 -10.20
C PHE A 43 -2.72 -8.04 -10.90
N ASN A 44 -3.90 -7.98 -10.29
CA ASN A 44 -5.17 -8.52 -10.82
C ASN A 44 -5.89 -7.55 -11.76
N THR A 45 -5.15 -6.81 -12.59
CA THR A 45 -5.70 -5.80 -13.51
C THR A 45 -5.22 -6.06 -14.94
N GLU A 46 -5.78 -5.36 -15.93
CA GLU A 46 -5.36 -5.51 -17.34
C GLU A 46 -3.99 -4.87 -17.67
N GLU A 47 -3.37 -4.21 -16.68
CA GLU A 47 -2.08 -3.54 -16.81
C GLU A 47 -0.92 -4.55 -16.91
N ASN A 48 0.15 -4.13 -17.57
CA ASN A 48 1.39 -4.88 -17.61
C ASN A 48 2.01 -5.02 -16.20
N GLU A 49 2.38 -6.24 -15.81
CA GLU A 49 2.99 -6.53 -14.51
C GLU A 49 4.24 -5.68 -14.22
N GLU A 50 5.06 -5.38 -15.23
CA GLU A 50 6.26 -4.55 -15.08
C GLU A 50 5.92 -3.09 -14.75
N VAL A 51 4.80 -2.58 -15.28
CA VAL A 51 4.28 -1.27 -14.91
C VAL A 51 3.84 -1.27 -13.45
N VAL A 52 3.13 -2.31 -13.01
CA VAL A 52 2.68 -2.45 -11.62
C VAL A 52 3.87 -2.59 -10.66
N LYS A 53 4.90 -3.38 -11.01
CA LYS A 53 6.17 -3.46 -10.26
C LYS A 53 6.85 -2.09 -10.17
N GLY A 54 6.90 -1.34 -11.27
CA GLY A 54 7.43 0.01 -11.30
C GLY A 54 6.68 0.94 -10.33
N ASN A 55 5.34 0.89 -10.35
CA ASN A 55 4.48 1.67 -9.46
C ASN A 55 4.66 1.29 -7.99
N ARG A 56 4.79 -0.01 -7.66
CA ARG A 56 5.06 -0.47 -6.29
C ARG A 56 6.43 0.00 -5.80
N ASN A 57 7.47 -0.06 -6.62
CA ASN A 57 8.79 0.50 -6.29
C ASN A 57 8.75 2.02 -6.10
N PHE A 58 8.00 2.71 -6.96
CA PHE A 58 7.81 4.15 -6.84
C PHE A 58 7.09 4.52 -5.53
N LEU A 59 6.04 3.79 -5.15
CA LEU A 59 5.37 3.93 -3.85
C LEU A 59 6.35 3.72 -2.70
N ALA A 60 7.09 2.59 -2.71
CA ALA A 60 8.05 2.22 -1.68
C ALA A 60 9.08 3.34 -1.43
N ASN A 61 9.67 3.87 -2.50
CA ASN A 61 10.59 5.00 -2.42
C ASN A 61 9.93 6.26 -1.84
N SER A 62 8.67 6.53 -2.22
CA SER A 62 7.95 7.73 -1.79
C SER A 62 7.55 7.72 -0.31
N ILE A 63 7.32 6.52 0.25
CA ILE A 63 7.07 6.34 1.69
C ILE A 63 8.35 5.98 2.47
N SER A 64 9.52 6.03 1.83
CA SER A 64 10.82 5.71 2.43
C SER A 64 10.87 4.32 3.10
N THR A 65 10.16 3.34 2.54
CA THR A 65 10.12 1.96 3.03
C THR A 65 10.64 1.03 1.94
N PRO A 66 11.64 0.16 2.20
CA PRO A 66 12.10 -0.82 1.22
C PRO A 66 10.95 -1.68 0.72
N ILE A 67 10.90 -2.00 -0.58
CA ILE A 67 9.83 -2.84 -1.14
C ILE A 67 9.77 -4.23 -0.48
N SER A 68 10.91 -4.72 0.03
CA SER A 68 11.01 -5.97 0.81
C SER A 68 10.37 -5.89 2.19
N ASP A 69 10.09 -4.68 2.68
CA ASP A 69 9.47 -4.39 3.97
C ASP A 69 8.03 -3.87 3.79
N ILE A 70 7.37 -4.26 2.69
CA ILE A 70 5.94 -4.01 2.46
C ILE A 70 5.23 -5.35 2.27
N ALA A 71 4.21 -5.61 3.10
CA ALA A 71 3.30 -6.72 2.95
C ALA A 71 2.09 -6.28 2.11
N PHE A 72 1.88 -6.94 0.96
CA PHE A 72 0.75 -6.70 0.08
C PHE A 72 -0.24 -7.86 0.15
N ALA A 73 -1.53 -7.55 0.22
CA ALA A 73 -2.59 -8.53 0.03
C ALA A 73 -2.79 -8.86 -1.45
N ASP A 74 -3.11 -10.12 -1.73
CA ASP A 74 -3.82 -10.54 -2.92
C ASP A 74 -5.25 -10.92 -2.50
N GLN A 75 -6.10 -9.89 -2.54
CA GLN A 75 -7.43 -9.87 -1.94
C GLN A 75 -8.45 -10.70 -2.72
N VAL A 76 -9.33 -11.40 -2.00
CA VAL A 76 -10.39 -12.24 -2.58
C VAL A 76 -11.80 -11.86 -2.11
N HIS A 77 -11.97 -10.70 -1.47
CA HIS A 77 -13.22 -10.28 -0.83
C HIS A 77 -13.71 -11.26 0.24
N GLY A 78 -12.77 -11.89 0.95
CA GLY A 78 -13.02 -12.73 2.11
C GLY A 78 -12.98 -11.95 3.42
N ASN A 79 -12.76 -12.68 4.51
CA ASN A 79 -12.65 -12.14 5.86
C ASN A 79 -11.38 -12.61 6.58
N GLU A 80 -10.42 -13.18 5.84
CA GLU A 80 -9.18 -13.69 6.39
C GLU A 80 -8.23 -12.54 6.73
N ILE A 81 -7.73 -12.55 7.97
CA ILE A 81 -6.79 -11.58 8.52
C ILE A 81 -5.64 -12.34 9.17
N ILE A 82 -4.41 -11.99 8.81
CA ILE A 82 -3.21 -12.65 9.34
C ILE A 82 -2.27 -11.67 10.02
N GLU A 83 -1.53 -12.15 11.02
CA GLU A 83 -0.38 -11.44 11.55
C GLU A 83 0.85 -11.70 10.66
N VAL A 84 1.57 -10.63 10.29
CA VAL A 84 2.74 -10.71 9.42
C VAL A 84 3.97 -10.09 10.05
N GLU A 85 5.13 -10.71 9.84
CA GLU A 85 6.43 -10.25 10.38
C GLU A 85 7.44 -9.81 9.30
N LYS A 86 7.10 -9.98 8.02
CA LYS A 86 7.96 -9.64 6.88
C LYS A 86 7.14 -9.16 5.68
N GLY A 87 7.77 -8.39 4.80
CA GLY A 87 7.15 -8.00 3.53
C GLY A 87 7.03 -9.19 2.57
N GLY A 88 6.26 -8.97 1.49
CA GLY A 88 5.90 -10.01 0.53
C GLY A 88 4.50 -9.80 -0.02
N ILE A 89 4.04 -10.78 -0.80
CA ILE A 89 2.65 -10.85 -1.27
C ILE A 89 2.01 -12.05 -0.58
N TYR A 90 0.83 -11.83 0.01
CA TYR A 90 0.09 -12.85 0.75
C TYR A 90 -1.23 -13.15 0.03
N GLU A 91 -1.36 -14.38 -0.43
CA GLU A 91 -2.52 -14.87 -1.20
C GLU A 91 -3.74 -15.09 -0.31
N HIS A 92 -4.92 -14.75 -0.82
CA HIS A 92 -6.22 -15.01 -0.19
C HIS A 92 -6.41 -14.31 1.17
N ILE A 93 -5.80 -13.13 1.32
CA ILE A 93 -5.89 -12.31 2.54
C ILE A 93 -6.58 -10.99 2.22
N ASP A 94 -7.47 -10.53 3.09
CA ASP A 94 -8.18 -9.25 2.95
C ASP A 94 -7.82 -8.24 4.05
N GLY A 95 -7.00 -8.64 5.03
CA GLY A 95 -6.45 -7.75 6.05
C GLY A 95 -5.19 -8.28 6.74
N PHE A 96 -4.45 -7.38 7.38
CA PHE A 96 -3.22 -7.70 8.09
C PHE A 96 -3.16 -7.05 9.46
N ILE A 97 -2.38 -7.65 10.34
CA ILE A 97 -1.94 -7.05 11.61
C ILE A 97 -0.42 -7.23 11.69
N THR A 98 0.29 -6.30 12.34
CA THR A 98 1.69 -6.51 12.66
C THR A 98 2.08 -5.76 13.93
N THR A 99 3.04 -6.30 14.66
CA THR A 99 3.78 -5.60 15.73
C THR A 99 5.20 -5.23 15.28
N LYS A 100 5.56 -5.57 14.03
CA LYS A 100 6.91 -5.39 13.49
C LYS A 100 7.11 -3.95 13.04
N LYS A 101 7.95 -3.22 13.77
CA LYS A 101 8.40 -1.88 13.37
C LYS A 101 9.10 -1.91 12.01
N GLY A 102 8.77 -0.92 11.17
CA GLY A 102 9.35 -0.76 9.83
C GLY A 102 8.69 -1.61 8.73
N LEU A 103 7.71 -2.44 9.07
CA LEU A 103 6.91 -3.19 8.09
C LEU A 103 5.65 -2.40 7.73
N ALA A 104 5.48 -2.08 6.45
CA ALA A 104 4.26 -1.46 5.96
C ALA A 104 3.24 -2.53 5.53
N LEU A 105 1.96 -2.31 5.85
CA LEU A 105 0.85 -3.16 5.45
C LEU A 105 0.05 -2.47 4.35
N ALA A 106 -0.23 -3.18 3.25
CA ALA A 106 -0.88 -2.61 2.07
C ALA A 106 -2.00 -3.51 1.53
N ILE A 107 -3.21 -2.96 1.51
CA ILE A 107 -4.35 -3.46 0.74
C ILE A 107 -4.61 -2.52 -0.44
N GLN A 108 -5.32 -2.97 -1.48
CA GLN A 108 -5.69 -2.18 -2.65
C GLN A 108 -7.20 -2.06 -2.76
N VAL A 109 -7.69 -0.84 -2.96
CA VAL A 109 -9.12 -0.59 -3.13
C VAL A 109 -9.38 0.32 -4.32
N ALA A 110 -10.48 0.03 -5.01
CA ALA A 110 -11.19 0.93 -5.90
C ALA A 110 -12.68 0.68 -5.63
N ASP A 111 -13.37 1.65 -5.05
CA ASP A 111 -14.75 1.58 -4.52
C ASP A 111 -14.94 0.86 -3.17
N CYS A 112 -14.22 -0.23 -2.89
CA CYS A 112 -14.25 -0.85 -1.56
C CYS A 112 -13.70 0.10 -0.48
N ALA A 113 -14.22 -0.02 0.75
CA ALA A 113 -13.75 0.78 1.88
C ALA A 113 -12.42 0.22 2.41
N ALA A 114 -11.41 1.08 2.55
CA ALA A 114 -10.19 0.77 3.27
C ALA A 114 -10.27 1.29 4.71
N VAL A 115 -9.83 0.47 5.66
CA VAL A 115 -9.82 0.82 7.09
C VAL A 115 -8.41 0.59 7.64
N LEU A 116 -7.91 1.55 8.40
CA LEU A 116 -6.62 1.47 9.09
C LEU A 116 -6.88 1.44 10.59
N PHE A 117 -6.18 0.56 11.30
CA PHE A 117 -6.19 0.44 12.75
C PHE A 117 -4.77 0.64 13.28
N ALA A 118 -4.65 1.18 14.49
CA ALA A 118 -3.39 1.24 15.22
C ALA A 118 -3.66 1.39 16.73
N ASP A 119 -2.79 0.83 17.55
CA ASP A 119 -2.69 1.06 18.98
C ASP A 119 -1.24 1.41 19.34
N SER A 120 -0.98 2.70 19.52
CA SER A 120 0.37 3.21 19.83
C SER A 120 0.88 2.80 21.21
N LYS A 121 0.01 2.38 22.14
CA LYS A 121 0.43 1.89 23.46
C LYS A 121 0.83 0.43 23.41
N ALA A 122 0.06 -0.38 22.67
CA ALA A 122 0.36 -1.80 22.47
C ALA A 122 1.48 -2.02 21.44
N GLY A 123 1.71 -1.05 20.54
CA GLY A 123 2.69 -1.17 19.45
C GLY A 123 2.17 -1.98 18.27
N VAL A 124 0.87 -1.82 17.96
CA VAL A 124 0.16 -2.45 16.83
C VAL A 124 -0.20 -1.39 15.79
#